data_AF-J3D989-F1
#
_entry.id   AF-J3D989-F1
#
_cell.length_a   1.000
_cell.length_b   1.000
_cell.length_c   1.000
_cell.angle_alpha   90.00
_cell.angle_beta   90.00
_cell.angle_gamma   90.00
#
_symmetry.space_group_name_H-M   'P 1'
#
loop_
_entity.id
_entity.type
_entity.pdbx_description
1 polymer ?
#
loop_
_entity_poly.entity_id
_entity_poly.type
_entity_poly.pdbx_seq_one_letter_code
_entity_poly.pdbx_strand_id
1 'polypeptide(L)'
;MNKSLLVGAVLGAVGVTAGGAVATYKLVKSGPEYAQVLAVEPVKTQIKTPREVCKDVTVTRQAPVKDQHQIAGTVVGALAGGLLGNQIGGGTGKKIATVAGAVGGGYAGNKVQEGMQERDTYTTTQTRCNTVNDISDKVVGYDVRYSLDGKEGKVRMDRDPGNQIPVDKEGKLILGQNEPAQQ
;
A
#
# COMPACT_ATOMS: atom_id res chain seq x y z
N MET A 1 89.89 41.06 40.01
CA MET A 1 88.59 41.67 39.68
C MET A 1 87.56 41.20 40.69
N ASN A 2 87.20 42.10 41.61
CA ASN A 2 85.95 42.22 42.38
C ASN A 2 84.74 41.40 41.85
N LYS A 3 83.84 40.81 42.65
CA LYS A 3 83.14 41.38 43.82
C LYS A 3 82.47 40.29 44.67
N SER A 4 82.47 40.52 45.98
CA SER A 4 81.72 39.85 47.04
C SER A 4 80.20 40.03 46.94
N LEU A 5 79.42 39.11 47.55
CA LEU A 5 78.22 39.39 48.39
C LEU A 5 77.74 38.05 49.01
N LEU A 6 77.99 37.81 50.31
CA LEU A 6 77.04 37.93 51.45
C LEU A 6 75.85 36.94 51.34
N VAL A 7 75.90 35.78 52.01
CA VAL A 7 75.46 35.54 53.41
C VAL A 7 74.05 36.04 53.70
N GLY A 8 73.13 35.09 53.87
CA GLY A 8 71.77 35.33 54.37
C GLY A 8 71.08 34.01 54.70
N ALA A 9 71.41 33.42 55.85
CA ALA A 9 70.61 32.39 56.48
C ALA A 9 69.64 33.08 57.44
N VAL A 10 68.31 32.91 57.25
CA VAL A 10 67.31 33.19 58.29
C VAL A 10 66.26 32.09 58.27
N LEU A 11 66.11 31.50 59.44
CA LEU A 11 65.17 30.47 59.85
C LEU A 11 63.72 30.91 59.64
N GLY A 12 62.87 30.03 59.10
CA GLY A 12 61.44 30.28 58.91
C GLY A 12 60.62 29.00 58.93
N ALA A 13 60.31 28.55 60.15
CA ALA A 13 59.26 27.63 60.62
C ALA A 13 58.69 26.54 59.67
N VAL A 14 59.02 25.30 60.00
CA VAL A 14 58.24 24.09 59.70
C VAL A 14 56.89 24.20 60.40
N GLY A 15 55.83 24.49 59.65
CA GLY A 15 54.45 24.38 60.11
C GLY A 15 53.87 23.01 59.77
N VAL A 16 54.13 22.00 60.60
CA VAL A 16 53.36 20.75 60.59
C VAL A 16 52.08 20.99 61.37
N THR A 17 51.03 21.45 60.69
CA THR A 17 49.68 21.39 61.26
C THR A 17 49.14 19.98 61.07
N ALA A 18 49.24 19.20 62.15
CA ALA A 18 48.51 17.97 62.32
C ALA A 18 47.01 18.28 62.40
N GLY A 19 46.21 17.68 61.51
CA GLY A 19 44.75 17.63 61.64
C GLY A 19 43.99 17.88 60.34
N GLY A 20 43.31 16.84 59.85
CA GLY A 20 42.02 16.99 59.15
C GLY A 20 42.04 16.93 57.62
N ALA A 21 41.73 15.74 57.10
CA ALA A 21 41.17 15.46 55.77
C ALA A 21 41.80 16.17 54.56
N VAL A 22 42.66 15.43 53.85
CA VAL A 22 42.74 15.56 52.39
C VAL A 22 41.36 15.18 51.86
N ALA A 23 40.46 16.16 51.77
CA ALA A 23 39.23 15.98 51.04
C ALA A 23 39.60 15.94 49.56
N THR A 24 40.14 14.80 49.14
CA THR A 24 39.92 14.29 47.81
C THR A 24 38.42 14.04 47.72
N TYR A 25 37.65 15.13 47.61
CA TYR A 25 36.39 15.09 46.92
C TYR A 25 36.79 14.71 45.49
N LYS A 26 36.98 13.40 45.27
CA LYS A 26 36.31 12.74 44.18
C LYS A 26 34.89 13.29 44.26
N LEU A 27 34.70 14.41 43.57
CA LEU A 27 33.44 14.87 43.06
C LEU A 27 32.83 13.60 42.53
N VAL A 28 31.91 13.05 43.32
CA VAL A 28 31.11 11.93 42.90
C VAL A 28 30.39 12.49 41.69
N LYS A 29 30.95 12.23 40.50
CA LYS A 29 30.25 12.39 39.24
C LYS A 29 29.17 11.32 39.27
N SER A 30 28.14 11.57 40.07
CA SER A 30 26.84 10.96 39.82
C SER A 30 26.47 11.48 38.45
N GLY A 31 26.67 10.63 37.44
CA GLY A 31 26.16 10.92 36.11
C GLY A 31 24.66 11.16 36.20
N PRO A 32 24.08 11.92 35.26
CA PRO A 32 22.64 12.11 35.19
C PRO A 32 21.93 10.74 35.12
N GLU A 33 20.97 10.53 36.01
CA GLU A 33 20.14 9.32 36.06
C GLU A 33 19.15 9.26 34.89
N TYR A 34 18.89 10.40 34.25
CA TYR A 34 17.97 10.54 33.12
C TYR A 34 18.55 11.43 32.02
N ALA A 35 18.34 11.04 30.77
CA ALA A 35 18.47 11.92 29.62
C ALA A 35 17.16 12.70 29.39
N GLN A 36 17.25 13.99 29.11
CA GLN A 36 16.07 14.81 28.79
C GLN A 36 15.68 14.60 27.32
N VAL A 37 14.42 14.29 27.05
CA VAL A 37 13.92 14.16 25.68
C VAL A 37 13.65 15.54 25.11
N LEU A 38 14.24 15.82 23.95
CA LEU A 38 14.09 17.08 23.23
C LEU A 38 13.01 17.01 22.16
N ALA A 39 12.88 15.85 21.49
CA ALA A 39 11.88 15.62 20.45
C ALA A 39 11.60 14.12 20.29
N VAL A 40 10.34 13.78 20.00
CA VAL A 40 9.89 12.41 19.71
C VAL A 40 9.17 12.42 18.37
N GLU A 41 9.71 11.69 17.39
CA GLU A 41 9.15 11.57 16.05
C GLU A 41 8.69 10.11 15.81
N PRO A 42 7.38 9.86 15.60
CA PRO A 42 6.90 8.50 15.34
C PRO A 42 7.31 8.04 13.93
N VAL A 43 7.93 6.87 13.86
CA VAL A 43 8.32 6.22 12.62
C VAL A 43 7.16 5.36 12.15
N LYS A 44 6.54 5.77 11.04
CA LYS A 44 5.38 5.10 10.45
C LYS A 44 5.79 4.24 9.27
N THR A 45 5.18 3.06 9.14
CA THR A 45 5.23 2.23 7.94
C THR A 45 3.83 2.05 7.38
N GLN A 46 3.70 1.96 6.06
CA GLN A 46 2.43 1.64 5.43
C GLN A 46 2.24 0.13 5.36
N ILE A 47 1.12 -0.34 5.91
CA ILE A 47 0.70 -1.73 5.80
C ILE A 47 -0.43 -1.81 4.79
N LYS A 48 -0.31 -2.76 3.87
CA LYS A 48 -1.35 -3.12 2.90
C LYS A 48 -2.11 -4.33 3.42
N THR A 49 -3.39 -4.14 3.74
CA THR A 49 -4.26 -5.22 4.18
C THR A 49 -5.20 -5.58 3.02
N PRO A 50 -5.07 -6.76 2.41
CA PRO A 50 -5.98 -7.19 1.35
C PRO A 50 -7.34 -7.52 1.96
N ARG A 51 -8.40 -7.00 1.36
CA ARG A 51 -9.78 -7.38 1.65
C ARG A 51 -10.54 -7.71 0.38
N GLU A 52 -11.43 -8.69 0.49
CA GLU A 52 -12.29 -9.07 -0.62
C GLU A 52 -13.56 -8.23 -0.60
N VAL A 53 -13.88 -7.60 -1.73
CA VAL A 53 -15.08 -6.77 -1.89
C VAL A 53 -15.92 -7.35 -3.00
N CYS A 54 -17.01 -8.01 -2.61
CA CYS A 54 -18.02 -8.53 -3.53
C CYS A 54 -19.08 -7.47 -3.82
N LYS A 55 -19.38 -7.29 -5.10
CA LYS A 55 -20.46 -6.41 -5.56
C LYS A 55 -21.30 -7.14 -6.59
N ASP A 56 -22.60 -6.95 -6.49
CA ASP A 56 -23.53 -7.38 -7.52
C ASP A 56 -23.42 -6.42 -8.70
N VAL A 57 -22.96 -6.96 -9.83
CA VAL A 57 -22.83 -6.21 -11.08
C VAL A 57 -23.81 -6.74 -12.09
N THR A 58 -24.51 -5.82 -12.73
CA THR A 58 -25.38 -6.10 -13.85
C THR A 58 -24.53 -6.35 -15.09
N VAL A 59 -24.54 -7.58 -15.62
CA VAL A 59 -23.81 -7.94 -16.83
C VAL A 59 -24.77 -8.31 -17.95
N THR A 60 -24.46 -7.85 -19.16
CA THR A 60 -25.18 -8.20 -20.37
C THR A 60 -24.53 -9.44 -20.99
N ARG A 61 -25.32 -10.49 -21.22
CA ARG A 61 -24.89 -11.70 -21.93
C ARG A 61 -25.72 -11.86 -23.21
N GLN A 62 -25.10 -12.42 -24.23
CA GLN A 62 -25.85 -12.84 -25.43
C GLN A 62 -26.76 -14.01 -25.06
N ALA A 63 -28.00 -13.94 -25.51
CA ALA A 63 -28.95 -15.03 -25.39
C ALA A 63 -28.45 -16.24 -26.21
N PRO A 64 -28.76 -17.47 -25.79
CA PRO A 64 -28.42 -18.64 -26.59
C PRO A 64 -29.11 -18.59 -27.96
N VAL A 65 -28.39 -19.00 -29.00
CA VAL A 65 -28.90 -19.12 -30.37
C VAL A 65 -30.06 -20.12 -30.34
N LYS A 66 -31.28 -19.62 -30.62
CA LYS A 66 -32.52 -20.43 -30.58
C LYS A 66 -32.65 -21.32 -31.82
N ASP A 67 -32.07 -20.90 -32.94
CA ASP A 67 -32.11 -21.62 -34.22
C ASP A 67 -30.76 -21.49 -34.94
N GLN A 68 -29.92 -22.51 -34.76
CA GLN A 68 -28.55 -22.54 -35.29
C GLN A 68 -28.50 -22.54 -36.83
N HIS A 69 -29.58 -22.97 -37.49
CA HIS A 69 -29.66 -23.07 -38.96
C HIS A 69 -30.56 -21.98 -39.57
N GLN A 70 -31.09 -21.06 -38.75
CA GLN A 70 -31.98 -19.97 -39.16
C GLN A 70 -33.09 -20.45 -40.12
N ILE A 71 -33.65 -21.62 -39.82
CA ILE A 71 -34.62 -22.32 -40.65
C ILE A 71 -35.89 -21.49 -40.76
N ALA A 72 -36.32 -20.87 -39.65
CA ALA A 72 -37.54 -20.07 -39.63
C ALA A 72 -37.47 -18.89 -40.61
N GLY A 73 -36.39 -18.10 -40.57
CA GLY A 73 -36.14 -16.95 -41.43
C GLY A 73 -35.92 -17.36 -42.88
N THR A 74 -35.21 -18.47 -43.11
CA THR A 74 -34.98 -19.01 -44.45
C THR A 74 -36.30 -19.45 -45.11
N VAL A 75 -37.14 -20.20 -44.38
CA VAL A 75 -38.42 -20.70 -44.90
C VAL A 75 -39.39 -19.54 -45.13
N VAL A 76 -39.56 -18.64 -44.16
CA VAL A 76 -40.46 -17.49 -44.29
C VAL A 76 -40.00 -16.56 -45.43
N GLY A 77 -38.69 -16.29 -45.50
CA GLY A 77 -38.10 -15.48 -46.56
C GLY A 77 -38.26 -16.10 -47.94
N ALA A 78 -38.07 -17.42 -48.08
CA ALA A 78 -38.24 -18.11 -49.35
C ALA A 78 -39.69 -18.14 -49.82
N LEU A 79 -40.64 -18.36 -48.90
CA LEU A 79 -42.07 -18.30 -49.21
C LEU A 79 -42.47 -16.88 -49.64
N ALA A 80 -42.06 -15.85 -48.89
CA ALA A 80 -42.34 -14.46 -49.23
C ALA A 80 -41.70 -14.07 -50.57
N GLY A 81 -40.42 -14.38 -50.77
CA GLY A 81 -39.69 -14.06 -52.00
C GLY A 81 -40.22 -14.82 -53.23
N GLY A 82 -40.65 -16.07 -53.06
CA GLY A 82 -41.30 -16.85 -54.12
C GLY A 82 -42.67 -16.29 -54.50
N LEU A 83 -43.49 -15.92 -53.52
CA LEU A 83 -44.80 -15.31 -53.76
C LEU A 83 -44.69 -13.94 -54.42
N LEU A 84 -43.68 -13.14 -54.05
CA LEU A 84 -43.39 -11.85 -54.69
C LEU A 84 -42.83 -12.03 -56.11
N GLY A 85 -41.92 -12.98 -56.32
CA GLY A 85 -41.36 -13.30 -57.63
C GLY A 85 -42.42 -13.82 -58.62
N ASN A 86 -43.44 -14.51 -58.13
CA ASN A 86 -44.55 -15.02 -58.94
C ASN A 86 -45.50 -13.92 -59.46
N GLN A 87 -45.44 -12.71 -58.88
CA GLN A 87 -46.26 -11.57 -59.30
C GLN A 87 -45.59 -10.72 -60.38
N ILE A 88 -44.30 -10.94 -60.66
CA ILE A 88 -43.52 -10.15 -61.61
C ILE A 88 -43.34 -10.94 -62.91
N GLY A 89 -43.98 -10.45 -63.99
CA GLY A 89 -43.86 -11.02 -65.34
C GLY A 89 -44.89 -12.09 -65.70
N GLY A 90 -44.78 -12.62 -66.92
CA GLY A 90 -45.68 -13.63 -67.48
C GLY A 90 -44.96 -14.88 -67.97
N GLY A 91 -45.73 -15.94 -68.25
CA GLY A 91 -45.23 -17.17 -68.88
C GLY A 91 -44.06 -17.83 -68.14
N THR A 92 -43.00 -18.18 -68.88
CA THR A 92 -41.79 -18.81 -68.33
C THR A 92 -41.00 -17.87 -67.41
N GLY A 93 -41.03 -16.55 -67.66
CA GLY A 93 -40.34 -15.56 -66.84
C GLY A 93 -40.82 -15.55 -65.40
N LYS A 94 -42.13 -15.75 -65.20
CA LYS A 94 -42.75 -15.88 -63.87
C LYS A 94 -42.17 -17.06 -63.07
N LYS A 95 -41.94 -18.22 -63.70
CA LYS A 95 -41.37 -19.40 -63.00
C LYS A 95 -39.93 -19.14 -62.55
N ILE A 96 -39.13 -18.52 -63.42
CA ILE A 96 -37.74 -18.17 -63.10
C ILE A 96 -37.69 -17.13 -61.98
N ALA A 97 -38.55 -16.10 -62.05
CA ALA A 97 -38.66 -15.07 -61.02
C ALA A 97 -39.08 -15.64 -59.66
N THR A 98 -40.02 -16.59 -59.62
CA THR A 98 -40.40 -17.30 -58.38
C THR A 98 -39.23 -18.04 -57.75
N VAL A 99 -38.45 -18.81 -58.53
CA VAL A 99 -37.30 -19.56 -58.00
C VAL A 99 -36.21 -18.60 -57.53
N ALA A 100 -35.88 -17.59 -58.33
CA ALA A 100 -34.90 -16.57 -57.96
C ALA A 100 -35.33 -15.80 -56.70
N GLY A 101 -36.62 -15.44 -56.62
CA GLY A 101 -37.21 -14.78 -55.47
C GLY A 101 -37.19 -15.65 -54.21
N ALA A 102 -37.48 -16.95 -54.32
CA ALA A 102 -37.42 -17.86 -53.19
C ALA A 102 -35.98 -18.06 -52.68
N VAL A 103 -35.00 -18.22 -53.57
CA VAL A 103 -33.58 -18.34 -53.19
C VAL A 103 -33.08 -17.03 -52.56
N GLY A 104 -33.35 -15.89 -53.19
CA GLY A 104 -32.95 -14.58 -52.68
C GLY A 104 -33.64 -14.22 -51.36
N GLY A 105 -34.94 -14.50 -51.25
CA GLY A 105 -35.72 -14.28 -50.04
C GLY A 105 -35.28 -15.19 -48.89
N GLY A 106 -34.96 -16.46 -49.16
CA GLY A 106 -34.45 -17.38 -48.15
C GLY A 106 -33.08 -16.95 -47.60
N TYR A 107 -32.16 -16.55 -48.49
CA TYR A 107 -30.84 -16.04 -48.07
C TYR A 107 -30.96 -14.75 -47.25
N ALA A 108 -31.79 -13.80 -47.70
CA ALA A 108 -32.04 -12.58 -46.96
C ALA A 108 -32.67 -12.85 -45.58
N GLY A 109 -33.64 -13.77 -45.52
CA GLY A 109 -34.29 -14.18 -44.28
C GLY A 109 -33.35 -14.86 -43.28
N ASN A 110 -32.43 -15.70 -43.76
CA ASN A 110 -31.36 -16.31 -42.96
C ASN A 110 -30.50 -15.22 -42.28
N LYS A 111 -30.00 -14.25 -43.05
CA LYS A 111 -29.14 -13.16 -42.54
C LYS A 111 -29.86 -12.23 -41.57
N VAL A 112 -31.14 -11.95 -41.80
CA VAL A 112 -31.94 -11.15 -40.85
C VAL A 112 -32.10 -11.88 -39.53
N GLN A 113 -32.44 -13.18 -39.55
CA GLN A 113 -32.60 -13.96 -38.32
C GLN A 113 -31.26 -14.14 -37.58
N GLU A 114 -30.15 -14.33 -38.28
CA GLU A 114 -28.79 -14.35 -37.71
C GLU A 114 -28.51 -13.05 -36.95
N GLY A 115 -28.64 -11.90 -37.62
CA GLY A 115 -28.39 -10.60 -37.00
C GLY A 115 -29.38 -10.22 -35.88
N MET A 116 -30.58 -10.81 -35.85
CA MET A 116 -31.50 -10.66 -34.71
C MET A 116 -31.05 -11.50 -33.52
N GLN A 117 -30.59 -12.74 -33.75
CA GLN A 117 -30.09 -13.61 -32.70
C GLN A 117 -28.81 -13.08 -32.06
N GLU A 118 -27.90 -12.51 -32.84
CA GLU A 118 -26.67 -11.87 -32.32
C GLU A 118 -26.96 -10.66 -31.41
N ARG A 119 -28.08 -9.96 -31.66
CA ARG A 119 -28.51 -8.80 -30.88
C ARG A 119 -29.40 -9.19 -29.69
N ASP A 120 -29.86 -10.44 -29.63
CA ASP A 120 -30.63 -10.94 -28.50
C ASP A 120 -29.68 -11.01 -27.29
N THR A 121 -29.86 -10.08 -26.37
CA THR A 121 -29.05 -9.99 -25.16
C THR A 121 -29.98 -9.92 -23.96
N TYR A 122 -29.56 -10.57 -22.87
CA TYR A 122 -30.26 -10.49 -21.61
C TYR A 122 -29.32 -9.97 -20.53
N THR A 123 -29.91 -9.32 -19.55
CA THR A 123 -29.20 -8.75 -18.44
C THR A 123 -29.37 -9.65 -17.22
N THR A 124 -28.27 -9.97 -16.55
CA THR A 124 -28.29 -10.77 -15.33
C THR A 124 -27.36 -10.16 -14.28
N THR A 125 -27.71 -10.34 -13.01
CA THR A 125 -26.90 -9.90 -11.89
C THR A 125 -25.89 -10.98 -11.55
N GLN A 126 -24.62 -10.63 -11.52
CA GLN A 126 -23.53 -11.52 -11.09
C GLN A 126 -22.75 -10.87 -9.97
N THR A 127 -22.53 -11.63 -8.89
CA THR A 127 -21.63 -11.20 -7.83
C THR A 127 -20.20 -11.31 -8.34
N ARG A 128 -19.49 -10.18 -8.37
CA ARG A 128 -18.05 -10.12 -8.67
C ARG A 128 -17.29 -9.65 -7.45
N CYS A 129 -16.38 -10.50 -6.98
CA CYS A 129 -15.48 -10.20 -5.89
C CYS A 129 -14.13 -9.72 -6.44
N ASN A 130 -13.61 -8.63 -5.88
CA ASN A 130 -12.30 -8.10 -6.20
C ASN A 130 -11.51 -7.86 -4.91
N THR A 131 -10.21 -8.14 -4.94
CA THR A 131 -9.31 -7.84 -3.82
C THR A 131 -8.92 -6.37 -3.88
N VAL A 132 -9.26 -5.63 -2.82
CA VAL A 132 -8.87 -4.24 -2.63
C VAL A 132 -7.87 -4.19 -1.48
N ASN A 133 -6.76 -3.46 -1.66
CA ASN A 133 -5.78 -3.26 -0.60
C ASN A 133 -6.10 -1.97 0.15
N ASP A 134 -6.43 -2.08 1.43
CA ASP A 134 -6.52 -0.92 2.31
C ASP A 134 -5.11 -0.57 2.81
N ILE A 135 -4.77 0.71 2.78
CA ILE A 135 -3.48 1.24 3.25
C ILE A 135 -3.70 1.86 4.62
N SER A 136 -2.92 1.43 5.60
CA SER A 136 -2.94 2.01 6.95
C SER A 136 -1.52 2.28 7.45
N ASP A 137 -1.34 3.40 8.13
CA ASP A 137 -0.09 3.74 8.80
C ASP A 137 0.02 3.01 10.14
N LYS A 138 1.08 2.22 10.32
CA LYS A 138 1.44 1.61 11.60
C LYS A 138 2.72 2.25 12.14
N VAL A 139 2.68 2.74 13.37
CA VAL A 139 3.88 3.19 14.08
C VAL A 139 4.71 1.96 14.44
N VAL A 140 5.95 1.92 13.95
CA VAL A 140 6.91 0.82 14.19
C VAL A 140 8.00 1.20 15.18
N GLY A 141 8.10 2.47 15.56
CA GLY A 141 9.04 2.96 16.54
C GLY A 141 9.04 4.48 16.61
N TYR A 142 10.02 5.03 17.31
CA TYR A 142 10.17 6.45 17.59
C TYR A 142 11.62 6.85 17.40
N ASP A 143 11.88 7.86 16.59
CA ASP A 143 13.16 8.55 16.52
C ASP A 143 13.17 9.65 17.60
N VAL A 144 14.06 9.49 18.56
CA VAL A 144 14.09 10.32 19.76
C VAL A 144 15.37 11.13 19.78
N ARG A 145 15.25 12.46 19.87
CA ARG A 145 16.38 13.34 20.18
C ARG A 145 16.43 13.57 21.69
N TYR A 146 17.60 13.41 22.29
CA TYR A 146 17.78 13.56 23.74
C TYR A 146 19.00 14.42 24.05
N SER A 147 19.05 14.97 25.26
CA SER A 147 20.21 15.65 25.84
C SER A 147 20.67 14.92 27.10
N LEU A 148 21.95 14.57 27.14
CA LEU A 148 22.60 13.94 28.29
C LEU A 148 23.89 14.71 28.58
N ASP A 149 24.01 15.27 29.79
CA ASP A 149 25.13 16.16 30.17
C ASP A 149 25.39 17.31 29.19
N GLY A 150 24.32 17.88 28.63
CA GLY A 150 24.39 18.98 27.67
C GLY A 150 24.82 18.57 26.26
N LYS A 151 24.99 17.25 25.98
CA LYS A 151 25.25 16.72 24.64
C LYS A 151 23.98 16.17 24.03
N GLU A 152 23.66 16.62 22.82
CA GLU A 152 22.54 16.08 22.06
C GLU A 152 22.89 14.74 21.40
N GLY A 153 21.97 13.79 21.44
CA GLY A 153 22.05 12.50 20.75
C GLY A 153 20.73 12.12 20.09
N LYS A 154 20.76 11.07 19.27
CA LYS A 154 19.58 10.47 18.64
C LYS A 154 19.56 8.97 18.89
N VAL A 155 18.39 8.42 19.16
CA VAL A 155 18.21 6.98 19.34
C VAL A 155 16.86 6.53 18.79
N ARG A 156 16.80 5.30 18.28
CA ARG A 156 15.56 4.64 17.86
C ARG A 156 15.02 3.81 19.03
N MET A 157 13.73 3.96 19.32
CA MET A 157 13.04 3.25 20.39
C MET A 157 11.76 2.58 19.87
N ASP A 158 11.35 1.44 20.43
CA ASP A 158 10.13 0.73 20.03
C ASP A 158 8.85 1.33 20.65
N ARG A 159 9.01 2.06 21.75
CA ARG A 159 7.92 2.73 22.48
C ARG A 159 8.26 4.21 22.71
N ASP A 160 7.23 5.02 22.86
CA ASP A 160 7.35 6.42 23.25
C ASP A 160 8.04 6.53 24.62
N PRO A 161 9.21 7.21 24.70
CA PRO A 161 9.94 7.40 25.96
C PRO A 161 9.31 8.45 26.88
N GLY A 162 8.33 9.24 26.42
CA GLY A 162 7.85 10.41 27.13
C GLY A 162 8.93 11.50 27.22
N ASN A 163 9.04 12.14 28.38
CA ASN A 163 9.90 13.32 28.56
C ASN A 163 11.35 13.00 28.98
N GLN A 164 11.64 11.77 29.40
CA GLN A 164 12.95 11.38 29.94
C GLN A 164 13.28 9.92 29.62
N ILE A 165 14.55 9.63 29.35
CA ILE A 165 15.05 8.27 29.12
C ILE A 165 15.96 7.89 30.29
N PRO A 166 15.70 6.77 31.00
CA PRO A 166 16.55 6.33 32.10
C PRO A 166 17.95 5.94 31.61
N VAL A 167 18.94 6.18 32.46
CA VAL A 167 20.36 5.92 32.20
C VAL A 167 20.89 4.90 33.23
N ASP A 168 21.69 3.94 32.78
CA ASP A 168 22.33 2.98 33.68
C ASP A 168 23.52 3.59 34.45
N LYS A 169 24.12 2.79 35.34
CA LYS A 169 25.27 3.23 36.16
C LYS A 169 26.53 3.48 35.33
N GLU A 170 26.58 2.98 34.09
CA GLU A 170 27.67 3.18 33.15
C GLU A 170 27.44 4.39 32.23
N GLY A 171 26.30 5.08 32.36
CA GLY A 171 25.96 6.26 31.55
C GLY A 171 25.33 5.94 30.20
N LYS A 172 24.83 4.72 29.98
CA LYS A 172 24.13 4.32 28.74
C LYS A 172 22.63 4.44 28.88
N LEU A 173 21.95 4.79 27.79
CA LEU A 173 20.50 4.86 27.74
C LEU A 173 19.87 3.47 27.86
N ILE A 174 18.84 3.35 28.69
CA ILE A 174 17.99 2.17 28.80
C ILE A 174 16.78 2.36 27.88
N LEU A 175 16.77 1.65 26.75
CA LEU A 175 15.82 1.89 25.65
C LEU A 175 14.51 1.09 25.75
N GLY A 176 14.32 0.33 26.83
CA GLY A 176 13.22 -0.62 26.98
C GLY A 176 13.55 -1.96 26.32
N GLN A 177 13.38 -3.04 27.07
CA GLN A 177 13.69 -4.40 26.60
C GLN A 177 12.71 -4.82 25.50
N ASN A 178 13.22 -4.91 24.28
CA ASN A 178 13.08 -6.05 23.37
C ASN A 178 13.97 -5.78 22.15
N GLU A 179 15.23 -6.19 22.19
CA GLU A 179 15.93 -6.56 20.96
C GLU A 179 15.17 -7.76 20.38
N PRO A 180 14.46 -7.68 19.24
CA PRO A 180 14.44 -8.83 18.37
C PRO A 180 15.88 -8.98 17.89
N ALA A 181 16.57 -9.96 18.47
CA ALA A 181 17.79 -10.50 17.87
C ALA A 181 17.51 -10.69 16.38
N GLN A 182 18.18 -9.91 15.54
CA GLN A 182 18.18 -10.11 14.11
C GLN A 182 18.85 -11.47 13.89
N GLN A 183 18.06 -12.47 13.48
CA GLN A 183 18.55 -13.70 12.86
C GLN A 183 18.78 -13.47 11.38
#